data_AF-A0A8T3WW03-F1
#
_entry.id   AF-A0A8T3WW03-F1
#
_cell.length_a   1.000
_cell.length_b   1.000
_cell.length_c   1.000
_cell.angle_alpha   90.00
_cell.angle_beta   90.00
_cell.angle_gamma   90.00
#
_symmetry.space_group_name_H-M   'P 1'
#
loop_
_entity.id
_entity.type
_entity.pdbx_description
1 polymer ?
#
loop_
_entity_poly.entity_id
_entity_poly.type
_entity_poly.pdbx_seq_one_letter_code
_entity_poly.pdbx_strand_id
1 'polypeptide(L)' 'MQPRLRSRTFRRLRKKTPGGRTVTHYTKRKPKQAHCSSCGGKLHGIPRLFP' A
#
# COMPACT_ATOMS: atom_id res chain seq x y z
N MET A 1 -19.98 -4.60 -2.92
CA MET A 1 -18.62 -4.30 -2.40
C MET A 1 -18.74 -4.00 -0.91
N GLN A 2 -17.98 -4.68 -0.07
CA GLN A 2 -17.97 -4.39 1.38
C GLN A 2 -17.45 -2.95 1.63
N PRO A 3 -18.02 -2.20 2.60
CA PRO A 3 -17.64 -0.81 2.88
C PRO A 3 -16.14 -0.63 3.11
N ARG A 4 -15.49 -1.59 3.78
CA ARG A 4 -14.04 -1.61 4.08
C ARG A 4 -13.14 -1.46 2.84
N LEU A 5 -13.62 -1.85 1.66
CA LEU A 5 -12.85 -1.82 0.40
C LEU A 5 -13.02 -0.49 -0.37
N ARG A 6 -13.93 0.38 0.08
CA ARG A 6 -14.09 1.75 -0.46
C ARG A 6 -13.11 2.74 0.19
N SER A 7 -12.64 2.43 1.38
CA SER A 7 -11.74 3.26 2.19
C SER A 7 -10.36 3.42 1.53
N ARG A 8 -9.69 4.55 1.76
CA ARG A 8 -8.34 4.85 1.20
C ARG A 8 -7.23 3.94 1.74
N THR A 9 -7.51 3.05 2.68
CA THR A 9 -6.55 2.10 3.30
C THR A 9 -5.99 1.10 2.28
N PHE A 10 -6.83 0.60 1.38
CA PHE A 10 -6.42 -0.35 0.35
C PHE A 10 -6.16 0.34 -0.99
N ARG A 11 -5.11 -0.11 -1.69
CA ARG A 11 -4.86 0.21 -3.10
C ARG A 11 -5.56 -0.83 -3.97
N ARG A 12 -6.27 -0.38 -4.99
CA ARG A 12 -6.89 -1.23 -6.01
C ARG A 12 -5.88 -1.52 -7.12
N LEU A 13 -5.61 -2.79 -7.36
CA LEU A 13 -4.73 -3.28 -8.42
C LEU A 13 -5.53 -4.20 -9.34
N ARG A 14 -5.76 -3.79 -10.58
CA ARG A 14 -6.38 -4.65 -11.59
C ARG A 14 -5.30 -5.57 -12.15
N LYS A 15 -5.42 -6.88 -11.91
CA LYS A 15 -4.48 -7.88 -12.41
C LYS A 15 -5.25 -8.90 -13.26
N LYS A 16 -4.66 -9.28 -14.39
CA LYS A 16 -5.13 -10.43 -15.16
C LYS A 16 -4.68 -11.69 -14.45
N THR A 17 -5.64 -12.56 -14.15
CA THR A 17 -5.37 -13.91 -13.68
C THR A 17 -4.93 -14.79 -14.85
N PRO A 18 -4.18 -15.88 -14.61
CA PRO A 18 -3.76 -16.81 -15.66
C PRO A 18 -4.94 -17.37 -16.49
N GLY A 19 -6.13 -17.51 -15.89
CA GLY A 19 -7.35 -17.92 -16.58
C GLY A 19 -8.08 -16.81 -17.36
N GLY A 20 -7.37 -15.74 -17.76
CA GLY A 20 -7.90 -14.67 -18.61
C GLY A 20 -8.83 -13.65 -17.93
N ARG A 21 -9.28 -13.91 -16.70
CA ARG A 21 -10.17 -12.99 -15.95
C ARG A 21 -9.38 -11.82 -15.38
N THR A 22 -9.95 -10.61 -15.47
CA THR A 22 -9.39 -9.42 -14.82
C THR A 22 -10.01 -9.24 -13.44
N VAL A 23 -9.21 -9.41 -12.39
CA VAL A 23 -9.65 -9.31 -10.99
C VAL A 23 -9.05 -8.07 -10.33
N THR A 24 -9.82 -7.41 -9.47
CA THR A 24 -9.30 -6.29 -8.65
C THR A 24 -8.79 -6.84 -7.32
N HIS A 25 -7.47 -6.82 -7.14
CA HIS A 25 -6.83 -7.09 -5.86
C HIS A 25 -6.79 -5.83 -5.00
N TYR A 26 -7.08 -5.98 -3.71
CA TYR A 26 -7.01 -4.91 -2.72
C TYR A 26 -5.80 -5.16 -1.83
N THR A 27 -4.72 -4.40 -2.04
CA THR A 27 -3.49 -4.54 -1.25
C THR A 27 -3.30 -3.37 -0.30
N LYS A 28 -2.66 -3.59 0.86
CA LYS A 28 -2.28 -2.49 1.75
C LYS A 28 -1.31 -1.56 1.03
N ARG A 29 -1.45 -0.25 1.23
CA ARG A 29 -0.52 0.74 0.67
C ARG A 29 0.86 0.58 1.31
N LYS A 30 1.92 0.72 0.52
CA LYS A 30 3.29 0.76 1.06
C LYS A 30 3.39 1.90 2.09
N PRO A 31 4.01 1.64 3.26
CA PRO A 31 4.19 2.66 4.28
C PRO A 31 5.12 3.78 3.79
N LYS A 32 5.00 4.95 4.42
CA LYS A 32 5.86 6.10 4.15
C LYS A 32 7.28 5.83 4.64
N GLN A 33 8.25 6.60 4.15
CA GLN A 33 9.61 6.58 4.67
C GLN A 33 9.59 6.94 6.16
N ALA A 34 10.49 6.36 6.95
CA ALA A 34 10.69 6.83 8.32
C ALA A 34 11.22 8.28 8.30
N HIS A 35 10.69 9.09 9.19
CA HIS A 35 11.07 10.49 9.35
C HIS A 35 11.75 10.68 10.71
N CYS A 36 12.73 11.58 10.76
CA CYS A 36 13.34 11.99 12.02
C CYS A 36 12.29 12.67 12.90
N SER A 37 12.18 12.27 14.16
CA SER A 37 11.21 12.86 15.10
C SER A 37 11.47 14.33 15.38
N SER A 38 12.73 14.77 15.31
CA SER A 38 13.12 16.14 15.69
C SER A 38 13.02 17.13 14.54
N CYS A 39 13.37 16.72 13.31
CA CYS A 39 13.45 17.62 12.16
C CYS A 39 12.54 17.26 10.98
N GLY A 40 11.86 16.10 11.01
CA GLY A 40 11.01 15.63 9.91
C GLY A 40 11.76 15.17 8.65
N GLY A 41 13.10 15.26 8.65
CA GLY A 41 13.95 14.79 7.56
C GLY A 41 13.74 13.29 7.28
N LYS A 42 13.88 12.89 6.01
CA LYS A 42 13.78 11.48 5.62
C LYS A 42 14.99 10.72 6.15
N LEU A 43 14.74 9.61 6.83
CA LEU A 43 15.82 8.72 7.28
C LEU A 43 16.24 7.82 6.11
N HIS A 44 17.42 8.10 5.57
CA HIS A 44 18.07 7.29 4.56
C HIS A 44 18.62 6.01 5.23
N GLY A 45 18.52 4.86 4.56
CA GLY A 45 18.97 3.56 5.07
C GLY A 45 17.90 2.74 5.82
N ILE A 46 16.79 3.35 6.27
CA ILE A 46 15.70 2.59 6.91
C ILE A 46 14.75 2.01 5.85
N PRO A 47 14.52 0.68 5.86
CA PRO A 47 13.62 0.05 4.90
C PRO A 47 12.15 0.40 5.19
N ARG A 48 11.33 0.44 4.13
CA ARG A 48 9.88 0.65 4.23
C ARG A 48 9.17 -0.70 4.37
N LEU A 49 9.04 -1.18 5.60
CA LEU A 49 8.39 -2.45 5.94
C LEU A 49 6.97 -2.22 6.44
N PHE A 50 6.07 -3.18 6.19
CA PHE A 50 4.76 -3.17 6.81
C PHE A 50 4.92 -3.36 8.33
N PRO A 51 4.11 -2.66 9.15
CA PRO A 51 4.00 -2.98 10.56
C PRO A 51 3.38 -4.37 10.76
#